data_AF-A4NZ05-F1
#
_entry.id   AF-A4NZ05-F1
#
_cell.length_a   1.000
_cell.length_b   1.000
_cell.length_c   1.000
_cell.angle_alpha   90.00
_cell.angle_beta   90.00
_cell.angle_gamma   90.00
#
_symmetry.space_group_name_H-M   'P 1'
#
loop_
_entity.id
_entity.type
_entity.pdbx_description
1 polymer ?
#
loop_
_entity_poly.entity_id
_entity_poly.type
_entity_poly.pdbx_seq_one_letter_code
_entity_poly.pdbx_strand_id
1 'polypeptide(L)'
;MRTAFSNFQNLVRVFPNSPYAQDALARMAYIKDALARHELEIAKFYAKRKAWVAVANRVVGMLKQYPDTKATYEGLFLMQEAYEKMGLTALANDTQKIIDANKDKTFAPIEKPNEPDLKVPAVK
;
A
#
# COMPACT_ATOMS: atom_id res chain seq x y z
N MET A 1 -6.25 -12.02 1.81
CA MET A 1 -6.27 -10.54 1.67
C MET A 1 -6.89 -10.08 0.37
N ARG A 2 -6.40 -10.48 -0.82
CA ARG A 2 -6.94 -10.00 -2.12
C ARG A 2 -8.43 -10.33 -2.35
N THR A 3 -8.86 -11.54 -2.04
CA THR A 3 -10.28 -11.94 -2.14
C THR A 3 -11.17 -11.10 -1.22
N ALA A 4 -10.71 -10.84 0.01
CA ALA A 4 -11.45 -10.01 0.96
C ALA A 4 -11.59 -8.56 0.46
N PHE A 5 -10.52 -7.98 -0.09
CA PHE A 5 -10.58 -6.64 -0.70
C PHE A 5 -11.60 -6.58 -1.85
N SER A 6 -11.58 -7.56 -2.75
CA SER A 6 -12.54 -7.65 -3.86
C SER A 6 -13.99 -7.76 -3.37
N ASN A 7 -14.22 -8.55 -2.32
CA ASN A 7 -15.56 -8.71 -1.74
C ASN A 7 -16.09 -7.40 -1.15
N PHE A 8 -15.26 -6.69 -0.36
CA PHE A 8 -15.65 -5.38 0.17
C PHE A 8 -15.84 -4.33 -0.93
N GLN A 9 -14.99 -4.35 -1.97
CA GLN A 9 -15.14 -3.47 -3.12
C GLN A 9 -16.47 -3.71 -3.85
N ASN A 10 -16.86 -4.98 -4.03
CA ASN A 10 -18.15 -5.32 -4.61
C ASN A 10 -19.32 -4.87 -3.73
N LEU A 11 -19.24 -5.07 -2.41
CA LEU A 11 -20.25 -4.62 -1.46
C LEU A 11 -20.47 -3.11 -1.55
N VAL A 12 -19.40 -2.32 -1.47
CA VAL A 12 -19.47 -0.84 -1.52
C VAL A 12 -19.99 -0.37 -2.87
N ARG A 13 -19.59 -1.02 -3.97
CA ARG A 13 -20.04 -0.66 -5.33
C ARG A 13 -21.53 -0.95 -5.55
N VAL A 14 -22.01 -2.11 -5.11
CA VAL A 14 -23.39 -2.56 -5.36
C VAL A 14 -24.36 -1.96 -4.34
N PHE A 15 -23.92 -1.79 -3.09
CA PHE A 15 -24.74 -1.31 -1.98
C PHE A 15 -24.08 -0.12 -1.25
N PRO A 16 -23.91 1.04 -1.92
CA PRO A 16 -23.20 2.19 -1.35
C PRO A 16 -23.86 2.78 -0.09
N ASN A 17 -25.19 2.66 0.02
CA ASN A 17 -25.98 3.16 1.15
C ASN A 17 -26.18 2.10 2.25
N SER A 18 -25.50 0.95 2.14
CA SER A 18 -25.58 -0.11 3.15
C SER A 18 -25.01 0.36 4.49
N PRO A 19 -25.60 -0.04 5.63
CA PRO A 19 -24.98 0.21 6.94
C PRO A 19 -23.58 -0.42 7.06
N TYR A 20 -23.27 -1.42 6.23
CA TYR A 20 -21.97 -2.08 6.17
C TYR A 20 -20.94 -1.34 5.29
N ALA A 21 -21.35 -0.33 4.50
CA ALA A 21 -20.47 0.30 3.51
C ALA A 21 -19.28 1.04 4.14
N GLN A 22 -19.50 1.75 5.25
CA GLN A 22 -18.45 2.49 5.95
C GLN A 22 -17.41 1.55 6.58
N ASP A 23 -17.86 0.46 7.22
CA ASP A 23 -16.97 -0.57 7.77
C ASP A 23 -16.17 -1.25 6.64
N ALA A 24 -16.81 -1.58 5.53
CA ALA A 24 -16.15 -2.17 4.36
C ALA A 24 -15.06 -1.25 3.78
N LEU A 25 -15.31 0.07 3.68
CA LEU A 25 -14.31 1.05 3.26
C LEU A 25 -13.11 1.09 4.21
N ALA A 26 -13.35 1.13 5.52
CA ALA A 26 -12.29 1.13 6.52
C ALA A 26 -11.44 -0.16 6.44
N ARG A 27 -12.08 -1.32 6.26
CA ARG A 27 -11.38 -2.61 6.07
C ARG A 27 -10.60 -2.67 4.77
N MET A 28 -11.12 -2.11 3.68
CA MET A 28 -10.39 -2.01 2.42
C MET A 28 -9.13 -1.17 2.57
N ALA A 29 -9.21 -0.02 3.26
CA ALA A 29 -8.04 0.82 3.55
C ALA A 29 -7.00 0.08 4.38
N TYR A 30 -7.42 -0.64 5.43
CA TYR A 30 -6.53 -1.47 6.24
C TYR A 30 -5.87 -2.60 5.44
N ILE A 31 -6.63 -3.33 4.61
CA ILE A 31 -6.07 -4.41 3.78
C ILE A 31 -5.06 -3.85 2.78
N LYS A 32 -5.34 -2.69 2.18
CA LYS A 32 -4.45 -2.01 1.25
C LYS A 32 -3.12 -1.66 1.92
N ASP A 33 -3.17 -1.06 3.11
CA ASP A 33 -1.98 -0.74 3.90
C ASP A 33 -1.18 -2.00 4.30
N ALA A 34 -1.86 -3.05 4.77
CA ALA A 34 -1.22 -4.30 5.15
C ALA A 34 -0.50 -4.98 3.96
N LEU A 35 -1.10 -4.95 2.76
CA LEU A 35 -0.48 -5.45 1.54
C LEU A 35 0.76 -4.63 1.15
N ALA A 36 0.68 -3.30 1.25
CA ALA A 36 1.81 -2.43 0.96
C ALA A 36 2.97 -2.65 1.94
N ARG A 37 2.69 -2.78 3.24
CA ARG A 37 3.71 -3.12 4.26
C ARG A 37 4.38 -4.46 3.96
N HIS A 38 3.63 -5.46 3.52
CA HIS A 38 4.19 -6.75 3.15
C HIS A 38 5.16 -6.66 1.96
N GLU A 39 4.80 -5.95 0.89
CA GLU A 39 5.69 -5.74 -0.26
C GLU A 39 6.96 -4.94 0.13
N LEU A 40 6.83 -3.96 1.04
CA LEU A 40 7.99 -3.21 1.55
C LEU A 40 8.97 -4.13 2.28
N GLU A 41 8.50 -5.05 3.12
CA GLU A 41 9.37 -6.02 3.80
C GLU A 41 10.08 -6.95 2.81
N ILE A 42 9.42 -7.33 1.72
CA ILE A 42 10.06 -8.07 0.63
C ILE A 42 11.14 -7.22 -0.07
N ALA A 43 10.86 -5.94 -0.33
CA ALA A 43 11.85 -5.03 -0.92
C ALA A 43 13.08 -4.88 -0.01
N LYS A 44 12.89 -4.68 1.31
CA LYS A 44 13.97 -4.66 2.31
C LYS A 44 14.76 -5.98 2.33
N PHE A 45 14.09 -7.11 2.23
CA PHE A 45 14.72 -8.43 2.17
C PHE A 45 15.63 -8.59 0.94
N TYR A 46 15.22 -8.08 -0.22
CA TYR A 46 16.04 -8.07 -1.44
C TYR A 46 17.20 -7.07 -1.37
N ALA A 47 16.98 -5.89 -0.77
CA ALA A 47 18.03 -4.90 -0.56
C ALA A 47 19.17 -5.44 0.32
N LYS A 48 18.83 -6.16 1.41
CA LYS A 48 19.81 -6.87 2.25
C LYS A 48 20.68 -7.87 1.49
N ARG A 49 20.17 -8.41 0.37
CA ARG A 49 20.87 -9.36 -0.51
C ARG A 49 21.51 -8.70 -1.73
N LYS A 50 21.49 -7.37 -1.80
CA LYS A 50 21.98 -6.58 -2.94
C LYS A 50 21.30 -6.95 -4.27
N ALA A 51 20.06 -7.44 -4.21
CA ALA A 51 19.27 -7.80 -5.39
C ALA A 51 18.52 -6.55 -5.93
N TRP A 52 19.27 -5.56 -6.42
CA TRP A 52 18.77 -4.21 -6.73
C TRP A 52 17.67 -4.17 -7.80
N VAL A 53 17.76 -5.02 -8.84
CA VAL A 53 16.70 -5.15 -9.85
C VAL A 53 15.39 -5.60 -9.20
N ALA A 54 15.45 -6.55 -8.25
CA ALA A 54 14.28 -7.04 -7.54
C ALA A 54 13.69 -5.96 -6.62
N VAL A 55 14.53 -5.17 -5.96
CA VAL A 55 14.09 -4.01 -5.15
C VAL A 55 13.30 -3.03 -6.02
N ALA A 56 13.87 -2.58 -7.13
CA ALA A 56 13.20 -1.65 -8.04
C ALA A 56 11.87 -2.21 -8.56
N ASN A 57 11.84 -3.48 -8.98
CA ASN A 57 10.60 -4.12 -9.46
C ASN A 57 9.51 -4.19 -8.39
N ARG A 58 9.87 -4.47 -7.12
CA ARG A 58 8.92 -4.48 -6.00
C ARG A 58 8.32 -3.10 -5.77
N VAL A 59 9.15 -2.07 -5.71
CA VAL A 59 8.69 -0.69 -5.46
C VAL A 59 7.87 -0.16 -6.64
N VAL A 60 8.22 -0.48 -7.89
CA VAL A 60 7.37 -0.18 -9.07
C VAL A 60 6.00 -0.85 -8.97
N GLY A 61 5.95 -2.10 -8.48
CA GLY A 61 4.68 -2.79 -8.20
C GLY A 61 3.86 -2.08 -7.12
N MET A 62 4.51 -1.63 -6.05
CA MET A 62 3.90 -0.86 -4.97
C MET A 62 3.35 0.48 -5.45
N LEU A 63 4.06 1.19 -6.33
CA LEU A 63 3.58 2.45 -6.94
C LEU A 63 2.34 2.24 -7.80
N LYS A 64 2.21 1.09 -8.47
CA LYS A 64 1.02 0.77 -9.29
C LYS A 64 -0.18 0.36 -8.44
N GLN A 65 0.04 -0.39 -7.36
CA GLN A 65 -1.04 -1.01 -6.58
C GLN A 65 -1.44 -0.18 -5.35
N TYR A 66 -0.48 0.48 -4.71
CA TYR A 66 -0.62 1.13 -3.40
C TYR A 66 0.07 2.52 -3.35
N PRO A 67 -0.16 3.43 -4.33
CA PRO A 67 0.61 4.67 -4.48
C PRO A 67 0.51 5.66 -3.30
N ASP A 68 -0.57 5.60 -2.54
CA ASP A 68 -0.95 6.50 -1.45
C ASP A 68 -0.56 5.98 -0.06
N THR A 69 0.09 4.82 0.03
CA THR A 69 0.45 4.21 1.32
C THR A 69 1.81 4.70 1.82
N LYS A 70 1.96 4.78 3.15
CA LYS A 70 3.24 5.10 3.79
C LYS A 70 4.35 4.14 3.36
N ALA A 71 4.02 2.86 3.28
CA ALA A 71 4.97 1.82 2.89
C ALA A 71 5.52 2.03 1.47
N THR A 72 4.69 2.49 0.53
CA THR A 72 5.16 2.85 -0.82
C THR A 72 6.10 4.04 -0.81
N TYR A 73 5.79 5.08 -0.01
CA TYR A 73 6.69 6.22 0.16
C TYR A 73 8.04 5.80 0.74
N GLU A 74 8.07 4.97 1.79
CA GLU A 74 9.31 4.40 2.33
C GLU A 74 10.07 3.55 1.29
N GLY A 75 9.34 2.84 0.42
CA GLY A 75 9.91 2.07 -0.67
C GLY A 75 10.67 2.91 -1.71
N LEU A 76 10.31 4.19 -1.91
CA LEU A 76 11.00 5.07 -2.86
C LEU A 76 12.48 5.26 -2.52
N PHE A 77 12.83 5.31 -1.23
CA PHE A 77 14.24 5.41 -0.81
C PHE A 77 15.03 4.15 -1.18
N LEU A 78 14.43 2.97 -1.05
CA LEU A 78 15.05 1.71 -1.50
C LEU A 78 15.18 1.66 -3.03
N MET A 79 14.21 2.21 -3.75
CA MET A 79 14.23 2.29 -5.21
C MET A 79 15.32 3.24 -5.71
N GLN A 80 15.48 4.40 -5.06
CA GLN A 80 16.58 5.33 -5.32
C GLN A 80 17.93 4.65 -5.09
N GLU A 81 18.14 4.04 -3.92
CA GLU A 81 19.37 3.31 -3.62
C GLU A 81 19.63 2.22 -4.66
N ALA A 82 18.61 1.43 -5.02
CA ALA A 82 18.74 0.41 -6.05
C ALA A 82 19.20 0.99 -7.39
N TYR A 83 18.63 2.11 -7.83
CA TYR A 83 19.04 2.77 -9.07
C TYR A 83 20.48 3.30 -9.02
N GLU A 84 20.89 3.89 -7.89
CA GLU A 84 22.28 4.31 -7.68
C GLU A 84 23.25 3.13 -7.76
N LYS A 85 22.93 2.01 -7.10
CA LYS A 85 23.75 0.79 -7.13
C LYS A 85 23.81 0.13 -8.50
N MET A 86 22.83 0.39 -9.37
CA MET A 86 22.80 -0.06 -10.77
C MET A 86 23.42 0.95 -11.75
N GLY A 87 23.88 2.12 -11.28
CA GLY A 87 24.42 3.18 -12.14
C GLY A 87 23.36 3.93 -12.96
N LEU A 88 22.08 3.81 -12.60
CA LEU A 88 20.94 4.42 -13.29
C LEU A 88 20.61 5.79 -12.71
N THR A 89 21.55 6.73 -12.84
CA THR A 89 21.50 8.06 -12.18
C THR A 89 20.28 8.89 -12.56
N ALA A 90 19.83 8.85 -13.82
CA ALA A 90 18.63 9.57 -14.26
C ALA A 90 17.38 9.10 -13.48
N LEU A 91 17.21 7.78 -13.33
CA LEU A 91 16.09 7.20 -12.59
C LEU A 91 16.19 7.47 -11.08
N ALA A 92 17.40 7.45 -10.52
CA ALA A 92 17.63 7.83 -9.12
C ALA A 92 17.21 9.28 -8.87
N ASN A 93 17.62 10.21 -9.74
CA ASN A 93 17.25 11.63 -9.65
C ASN A 93 15.74 11.85 -9.80
N ASP A 94 15.08 11.14 -10.72
CA ASP A 94 13.63 11.23 -10.86
C ASP A 94 12.91 10.67 -9.64
N THR A 95 13.44 9.60 -9.04
CA THR A 95 12.91 9.05 -7.78
C THR A 95 13.07 10.07 -6.64
N GLN A 96 14.21 10.76 -6.54
CA GLN A 96 14.44 11.81 -5.55
C GLN A 96 13.42 12.95 -5.67
N LYS A 97 13.10 13.40 -6.89
CA LYS A 97 12.07 14.44 -7.11
C LYS A 97 10.71 14.00 -6.56
N ILE A 98 10.35 12.73 -6.71
CA ILE A 98 9.09 12.19 -6.18
C ILE A 98 9.15 12.18 -4.65
N ILE A 99 10.27 11.76 -4.04
CA ILE A 99 10.46 11.82 -2.58
C ILE A 99 10.27 13.26 -2.09
N ASP A 100 10.95 14.23 -2.71
CA ASP A 100 10.89 15.64 -2.32
C ASP A 100 9.48 16.23 -2.46
N ALA A 101 8.76 15.89 -3.53
CA ALA A 101 7.39 16.31 -3.75
C ALA A 101 6.39 15.74 -2.71
N ASN A 102 6.78 14.70 -1.97
CA ASN A 102 5.94 14.02 -1.00
C ASN A 102 6.47 14.10 0.44
N LYS A 103 7.57 14.84 0.68
CA LYS A 103 8.24 14.90 2.00
C LYS A 103 7.37 15.43 3.14
N ASP A 104 6.43 16.32 2.83
CA ASP A 104 5.53 16.94 3.79
C ASP A 104 4.21 16.16 3.97
N LYS A 105 4.07 15.02 3.28
CA LYS A 105 2.87 14.17 3.42
C LYS A 105 2.84 13.52 4.79
N THR A 106 1.74 13.74 5.50
CA THR A 106 1.42 13.00 6.72
C THR A 106 0.64 11.74 6.37
N PHE A 107 1.17 10.58 6.75
CA PHE A 107 0.48 9.30 6.61
C PHE A 107 -0.13 8.90 7.94
N ALA A 108 -1.45 9.01 8.06
CA ALA A 108 -2.15 8.57 9.26
C ALA A 108 -1.97 7.06 9.47
N PRO A 109 -1.71 6.58 10.70
CA PRO A 109 -1.67 5.15 10.97
C PRO A 109 -3.05 4.55 10.70
N ILE A 110 -3.10 3.55 9.82
CA ILE A 110 -4.33 2.82 9.53
C ILE A 110 -4.41 1.63 10.48
N GLU A 111 -5.24 1.77 11.50
CA GLU A 111 -5.51 0.70 12.45
C GLU A 111 -6.51 -0.31 11.88
N LYS A 112 -6.48 -1.53 12.43
CA LYS A 112 -7.47 -2.55 12.11
C LYS A 112 -8.83 -2.06 12.62
N PRO A 113 -9.88 -2.01 11.78
CA PRO A 113 -11.21 -1.61 12.23
C PRO A 113 -11.70 -2.54 13.34
N ASN A 114 -12.28 -1.93 14.38
CA ASN A 114 -12.99 -2.66 15.44
C ASN A 114 -14.16 -3.46 14.86
N GLU A 115 -14.70 -4.39 15.65
CA GLU A 115 -15.93 -5.06 15.25
C GLU A 115 -17.04 -4.01 15.13
N PRO A 116 -17.80 -4.04 14.02
CA PRO A 116 -18.80 -3.02 13.81
C PRO A 116 -19.98 -3.32 14.75
N ASP A 117 -20.53 -2.28 15.37
CA ASP A 117 -21.76 -2.38 16.19
C ASP A 117 -22.98 -2.54 15.29
N LEU A 118 -22.99 -3.64 14.53
CA LEU A 118 -24.02 -3.97 13.56
C LEU A 118 -24.84 -5.11 14.14
N LYS A 119 -26.11 -4.81 14.43
CA LYS A 119 -27.08 -5.84 14.76
C LYS A 119 -27.21 -6.77 13.55
N VAL A 120 -26.76 -8.01 13.71
CA VAL A 120 -26.96 -9.05 12.71
C VAL A 120 -28.47 -9.13 12.44
N PRO A 121 -28.93 -8.97 11.18
CA PRO A 121 -30.34 -9.14 10.89
C PRO A 121 -30.75 -10.54 11.34
N ALA A 122 -31.82 -10.62 12.14
CA ALA A 122 -32.30 -11.89 12.66
C ALA A 122 -32.57 -12.83 11.48
N VAL A 123 -31.88 -13.98 11.46
CA VAL A 123 -32.13 -15.05 10.51
C VAL A 123 -33.56 -15.53 10.78
N LYS A 124 -34.48 -15.28 9.85
CA LYS A 124 -35.83 -15.85 9.88
C LYS A 124 -35.78 -17.33 9.55
#